data_AF-Q4DZI2-F1
#
_entry.id   AF-Q4DZI2-F1
#
_cell.length_a   1.000
_cell.length_b   1.000
_cell.length_c   1.000
_cell.angle_alpha   90.00
_cell.angle_beta   90.00
_cell.angle_gamma   90.00
#
_symmetry.space_group_name_H-M   'P 1'
#
loop_
_entity.id
_entity.type
_entity.pdbx_description
1 polymer ?
#
loop_
_entity_poly.entity_id
_entity_poly.type
_entity_poly.pdbx_seq_one_letter_code
_entity_poly.pdbx_strand_id
1 'polypeptide(L)'
;MRRSSLFWKSKTLAQMFRKLKLAGAHPDVVWAVDAQKAQHNGEEMIRLETMMHRRSSAHSNSHGPQRIAESFTFWLTEQQEAHHGRRATALRSVTCTINPAAPNNTVKQQLSQLFRDAGIYEDFDIDGTGVEMSLESVLRHADERQNEHLHQSGVLYIRGDKAVEMLRRFGVLLIVEENGITYLVTLPEMHPQPQHQEPLDRSSSTYTPAKSLVGPNGEIDPDVQEYMRERGLRAFDLRMAGSHSSVERFVSAFERLERMYDVHRGRSMRPCVCIVFSLNSPDNYVAEDGCIVLSVQRMPAWEEFLLTLPQEVWQNCVQMHRDWRIGNAPKLRARQRQLMKVADMFHFFRLQLDSGIGSRVDWQEAFILRLMKEEMMIRNTVRKYNLKSELLKKRGEIHVAFTLRSAVDPTKEIGYRIGGDGRLFFNFSTMTTGQMLRVLKDNLHRLETFQKQHDNAVATLEHLSRSIPVDFSVDTEWKLREEGNLVNCLQRFVHTIKANQAQLTAFLTMLLKNSTMVGVPKKRMVWIISARFDTMPSGVVFVPWDVDFESIKKNLLPRG
;
A
#
# COMPACT_ATOMS: atom_id res chain seq x y z
N MET A 1 -34.74 15.41 6.78
CA MET A 1 -34.06 14.23 6.21
C MET A 1 -33.62 14.54 4.78
N ARG A 2 -32.43 15.12 4.58
CA ARG A 2 -31.83 15.18 3.23
C ARG A 2 -31.19 13.81 3.01
N ARG A 3 -31.82 12.96 2.19
CA ARG A 3 -31.15 11.78 1.63
C ARG A 3 -29.96 12.31 0.84
N SER A 4 -28.76 12.23 1.41
CA SER A 4 -27.53 12.31 0.66
C SER A 4 -27.44 11.04 -0.17
N SER A 5 -28.15 11.01 -1.29
CA SER A 5 -27.82 10.16 -2.42
C SER A 5 -26.50 10.70 -2.98
N LEU A 6 -25.40 10.40 -2.30
CA LEU A 6 -24.11 10.36 -2.94
C LEU A 6 -24.16 9.15 -3.86
N PHE A 7 -24.82 9.36 -5.00
CA PHE A 7 -24.71 8.45 -6.13
C PHE A 7 -23.23 8.21 -6.37
N TRP A 8 -22.86 6.93 -6.37
CA TRP A 8 -21.56 6.40 -6.69
C TRP A 8 -20.91 7.24 -7.79
N LYS A 9 -19.87 8.02 -7.45
CA LYS A 9 -19.13 8.80 -8.45
C LYS A 9 -18.33 7.82 -9.29
N SER A 10 -18.99 7.34 -10.34
CA SER A 10 -18.43 6.82 -11.59
C SER A 10 -17.07 7.46 -11.90
N LYS A 11 -16.15 6.64 -12.43
CA LYS A 11 -14.82 7.15 -12.76
C LYS A 11 -14.97 8.30 -13.75
N THR A 12 -14.27 9.39 -13.48
CA THR A 12 -14.23 10.52 -14.42
C THR A 12 -13.49 10.09 -15.68
N LEU A 13 -13.78 10.73 -16.80
CA LEU A 13 -13.05 10.48 -18.04
C LEU A 13 -11.52 10.58 -17.87
N ALA A 14 -11.04 11.56 -17.09
CA ALA A 14 -9.62 11.71 -16.77
C ALA A 14 -9.03 10.48 -16.06
N GLN A 15 -9.80 9.83 -15.17
CA GLN A 15 -9.38 8.58 -14.52
C GLN A 15 -9.34 7.41 -15.50
N MET A 16 -10.25 7.36 -16.47
CA MET A 16 -10.22 6.36 -17.54
C MET A 16 -9.02 6.54 -18.46
N PHE A 17 -8.62 7.78 -18.79
CA PHE A 17 -7.37 8.03 -19.51
C PHE A 17 -6.15 7.61 -18.71
N ARG A 18 -6.16 7.82 -17.40
CA ARG A 18 -5.08 7.31 -16.55
C ARG A 18 -5.01 5.78 -16.60
N LYS A 19 -6.14 5.08 -16.65
CA LYS A 19 -6.19 3.63 -16.86
C LYS A 19 -5.69 3.23 -18.26
N LEU A 20 -6.04 3.98 -19.30
CA LEU A 20 -5.52 3.78 -20.66
C LEU A 20 -3.98 3.88 -20.70
N LYS A 21 -3.42 4.90 -20.04
CA LYS A 21 -1.97 5.04 -19.85
C LYS A 21 -1.37 3.81 -19.17
N LEU A 22 -1.98 3.38 -18.06
CA LEU A 22 -1.54 2.20 -17.30
C LEU A 22 -1.69 0.88 -18.06
N ALA A 23 -2.63 0.80 -19.01
CA ALA A 23 -2.79 -0.34 -19.91
C ALA A 23 -1.74 -0.38 -21.04
N GLY A 24 -0.76 0.53 -21.04
CA GLY A 24 0.36 0.54 -21.97
C GLY A 24 0.33 1.64 -23.03
N ALA A 25 -0.64 2.56 -22.97
CA ALA A 25 -0.69 3.70 -23.89
C ALA A 25 0.17 4.90 -23.44
N HIS A 26 0.85 4.82 -22.28
CA HIS A 26 1.66 5.94 -21.78
C HIS A 26 2.80 6.27 -22.75
N PRO A 27 3.01 7.56 -23.11
CA PRO A 27 4.07 7.97 -24.03
C PRO A 27 5.43 7.37 -23.67
N ASP A 28 5.88 7.48 -22.42
CA ASP A 28 7.19 6.93 -21.99
C ASP A 28 7.32 5.42 -22.19
N VAL A 29 6.23 4.66 -22.05
CA VAL A 29 6.23 3.21 -22.27
C VAL A 29 6.36 2.91 -23.76
N VAL A 30 5.59 3.62 -24.59
CA VAL A 30 5.65 3.48 -26.05
C VAL A 30 6.97 4.02 -26.60
N TRP A 31 7.56 5.03 -25.97
CA TRP A 31 8.81 5.68 -26.40
C TRP A 31 10.00 4.72 -26.38
N ALA A 32 9.98 3.77 -25.45
CA ALA A 32 10.98 2.70 -25.39
C ALA A 32 10.92 1.74 -26.60
N VAL A 33 9.83 1.76 -27.37
CA VAL A 33 9.60 0.90 -28.54
C VAL A 33 9.62 1.71 -29.84
N ASP A 34 8.86 2.81 -29.90
CA ASP A 34 8.68 3.66 -31.07
C ASP A 34 8.37 5.11 -30.63
N ALA A 35 9.35 6.00 -30.80
CA ALA A 35 9.25 7.40 -30.39
C ALA A 35 8.18 8.19 -31.18
N GLN A 36 7.96 7.88 -32.47
CA GLN A 36 6.93 8.55 -33.26
C GLN A 36 5.54 8.20 -32.76
N LYS A 37 5.29 6.92 -32.45
CA LYS A 37 4.01 6.47 -31.87
C LYS A 37 3.79 6.99 -30.46
N ALA A 38 4.86 7.13 -29.68
CA ALA A 38 4.79 7.72 -28.35
C ALA A 38 4.39 9.20 -28.39
N GLN A 39 4.98 9.97 -29.31
CA GLN A 39 4.59 11.35 -29.55
C GLN A 39 3.14 11.44 -30.04
N HIS A 40 2.73 10.60 -30.98
CA HIS A 40 1.36 10.51 -31.46
C HIS A 40 0.36 10.24 -30.32
N ASN A 41 0.64 9.29 -29.43
CA ASN A 41 -0.20 9.03 -28.26
C ASN A 41 -0.35 10.28 -27.37
N GLY A 42 0.74 11.03 -27.15
CA GLY A 42 0.71 12.27 -26.39
C GLY A 42 -0.22 13.32 -27.03
N GLU A 43 -0.09 13.52 -28.34
CA GLU A 43 -0.91 14.45 -29.11
C GLU A 43 -2.39 14.04 -29.14
N GLU A 44 -2.69 12.76 -29.38
CA GLU A 44 -4.07 12.24 -29.42
C GLU A 44 -4.77 12.34 -28.06
N MET A 45 -4.05 12.10 -26.96
CA MET A 45 -4.60 12.29 -25.61
C MET A 45 -4.99 13.75 -25.36
N ILE A 46 -4.09 14.68 -25.70
CA ILE A 46 -4.35 16.12 -25.53
C ILE A 46 -5.53 16.53 -26.41
N ARG A 47 -5.59 16.03 -27.65
CA ARG A 47 -6.68 16.34 -28.58
C ARG A 47 -8.02 15.82 -28.07
N LEU A 48 -8.05 14.61 -27.54
CA LEU A 48 -9.26 13.99 -26.99
C LEU A 48 -9.73 14.70 -25.72
N GLU A 49 -8.82 15.00 -24.78
CA GLU A 49 -9.13 15.79 -23.59
C GLU A 49 -9.66 17.17 -23.97
N THR A 50 -9.02 17.84 -24.93
CA THR A 50 -9.43 19.17 -25.41
C THR A 50 -10.83 19.13 -26.03
N MET A 51 -11.13 18.10 -26.85
CA MET A 51 -12.46 17.92 -27.42
C MET A 51 -13.52 17.74 -26.33
N MET A 52 -13.26 16.86 -25.37
CA MET A 52 -14.21 16.57 -24.30
C MET A 52 -14.41 17.79 -23.41
N HIS A 53 -13.36 18.56 -23.16
CA HIS A 53 -13.47 19.82 -22.44
C HIS A 53 -14.32 20.82 -23.23
N ARG A 54 -14.06 21.01 -24.53
CA ARG A 54 -14.89 21.88 -25.41
C ARG A 54 -16.35 21.44 -25.49
N ARG A 55 -16.64 20.14 -25.39
CA ARG A 55 -18.01 19.62 -25.32
C ARG A 55 -18.70 19.98 -24.01
N SER A 56 -18.00 19.82 -22.88
CA SER A 56 -18.52 20.18 -21.57
C SER A 56 -18.82 21.69 -21.47
N SER A 57 -17.97 22.54 -22.05
CA SER A 57 -18.14 24.00 -22.03
C SER A 57 -19.18 24.53 -23.02
N ALA A 58 -19.47 23.79 -24.09
CA ALA A 58 -20.35 24.25 -25.17
C ALA A 58 -21.86 24.20 -24.86
N HIS A 59 -22.25 23.73 -23.67
CA HIS A 59 -23.66 23.77 -23.23
C HIS A 59 -24.18 25.19 -22.97
N SER A 60 -23.31 26.20 -23.01
CA SER A 60 -23.68 27.62 -22.97
C SER A 60 -23.25 28.32 -24.26
N ASN A 61 -24.21 28.57 -25.15
CA ASN A 61 -24.12 29.47 -26.32
C ASN A 61 -23.00 29.19 -27.35
N SER A 62 -23.38 28.67 -28.52
CA SER A 62 -23.19 29.31 -29.84
C SER A 62 -23.05 28.28 -30.98
N HIS A 63 -23.67 28.62 -32.11
CA HIS A 63 -23.45 27.99 -33.41
C HIS A 63 -21.98 28.11 -33.84
N GLY A 64 -21.20 27.07 -33.55
CA GLY A 64 -19.88 26.86 -34.16
C GLY A 64 -19.98 25.97 -35.41
N PRO A 65 -18.97 26.00 -36.30
CA PRO A 65 -18.98 25.31 -37.59
C PRO A 65 -19.23 23.81 -37.41
N GLN A 66 -19.89 23.19 -38.41
CA GLN A 66 -20.21 21.74 -38.44
C GLN A 66 -19.04 20.92 -37.87
N ARG A 67 -19.21 20.40 -36.66
CA ARG A 67 -18.17 19.59 -36.01
C ARG A 67 -18.19 18.21 -36.63
N ILE A 68 -17.27 18.00 -37.57
CA ILE A 68 -17.06 16.73 -38.27
C ILE A 68 -16.61 15.68 -37.26
N ALA A 69 -16.95 14.41 -37.48
CA ALA A 69 -16.47 13.32 -36.65
C ALA A 69 -14.94 13.23 -36.70
N GLU A 70 -14.32 13.03 -35.54
CA GLU A 70 -12.87 12.97 -35.38
C GLU A 70 -12.48 11.57 -34.88
N SER A 71 -11.46 10.99 -35.50
CA SER A 71 -10.95 9.65 -35.15
C SER A 71 -9.68 9.73 -34.33
N PHE A 72 -9.68 9.07 -33.17
CA PHE A 72 -8.58 8.98 -32.22
C PHE A 72 -7.96 7.59 -32.24
N THR A 73 -6.63 7.52 -32.36
CA THR A 73 -5.89 6.25 -32.36
C THR A 73 -4.88 6.26 -31.22
N PHE A 74 -4.84 5.18 -30.45
CA PHE A 74 -3.84 4.97 -29.39
C PHE A 74 -3.08 3.69 -29.65
N TRP A 75 -1.76 3.76 -29.59
CA TRP A 75 -0.88 2.60 -29.61
C TRP A 75 -0.69 2.08 -28.19
N LEU A 76 -0.90 0.78 -27.99
CA LEU A 76 -0.63 0.09 -26.74
C LEU A 76 0.43 -0.98 -26.99
N THR A 77 1.29 -1.20 -26.01
CA THR A 77 2.12 -2.40 -25.99
C THR A 77 1.24 -3.64 -25.97
N GLU A 78 1.40 -4.50 -26.96
CA GLU A 78 0.71 -5.77 -27.02
C GLU A 78 1.28 -6.68 -25.92
N GLN A 79 0.45 -7.05 -24.95
CA GLN A 79 0.79 -8.11 -24.01
C GLN A 79 0.65 -9.45 -24.75
N GLN A 80 1.58 -9.78 -25.64
CA GLN A 80 1.63 -11.12 -26.19
C GLN A 80 2.04 -12.10 -25.09
N GLU A 81 1.19 -13.11 -24.90
CA GLU A 81 1.47 -14.31 -24.12
C GLU A 81 2.86 -14.81 -24.50
N ALA A 82 3.76 -14.89 -23.52
CA ALA A 82 5.15 -15.26 -23.73
C ALA A 82 5.29 -16.75 -24.06
N HIS A 83 4.88 -17.15 -25.27
CA HIS A 83 5.31 -18.39 -25.88
C HIS A 83 6.54 -18.11 -26.74
N HIS A 84 7.71 -18.37 -26.14
CA HIS A 84 9.04 -18.47 -26.77
C HIS A 84 9.82 -17.18 -27.10
N GLY A 85 10.65 -16.77 -26.14
CA GLY A 85 12.10 -16.58 -26.37
C GLY A 85 12.62 -15.34 -27.13
N ARG A 86 11.79 -14.52 -27.79
CA ARG A 86 12.21 -13.21 -28.33
C ARG A 86 11.11 -12.17 -28.10
N ARG A 87 11.30 -11.28 -27.13
CA ARG A 87 10.44 -10.10 -26.91
C ARG A 87 10.65 -9.13 -28.09
N ALA A 88 9.86 -9.27 -29.15
CA ALA A 88 9.49 -8.13 -29.97
C ALA A 88 8.29 -7.48 -29.28
N THR A 89 8.47 -6.31 -28.65
CA THR A 89 7.37 -5.52 -28.10
C THR A 89 6.56 -4.97 -29.28
N ALA A 90 5.62 -5.75 -29.79
CA ALA A 90 4.68 -5.30 -30.81
C ALA A 90 3.73 -4.26 -30.20
N LEU A 91 3.41 -3.23 -30.97
CA LEU A 91 2.41 -2.23 -30.60
C LEU A 91 1.12 -2.54 -31.35
N ARG A 92 0.00 -2.66 -30.64
CA ARG A 92 -1.35 -2.73 -31.23
C ARG A 92 -2.01 -1.36 -31.18
N SER A 93 -2.80 -1.03 -32.19
CA SER A 93 -3.60 0.21 -32.19
C SER A 93 -5.04 -0.07 -31.76
N VAL A 94 -5.60 0.79 -30.93
CA VAL A 94 -7.05 0.89 -30.72
C VAL A 94 -7.54 2.24 -31.19
N THR A 95 -8.69 2.26 -31.86
CA THR A 95 -9.21 3.46 -32.52
C THR A 95 -10.65 3.68 -32.12
N CYS A 96 -11.04 4.94 -31.91
CA CYS A 96 -12.44 5.31 -31.80
C CYS A 96 -12.73 6.55 -32.63
N THR A 97 -13.95 6.64 -33.14
CA THR A 97 -14.42 7.83 -33.86
C THR A 97 -15.51 8.48 -33.03
N ILE A 98 -15.28 9.74 -32.67
CA ILE A 98 -16.19 10.52 -31.83
C ILE A 98 -16.78 11.64 -32.68
N ASN A 99 -18.11 11.72 -32.68
CA ASN A 99 -18.79 12.88 -33.24
C ASN A 99 -18.93 13.95 -32.14
N PRO A 100 -18.26 15.11 -32.26
CA PRO A 100 -18.26 16.13 -31.21
C PRO A 100 -19.62 16.80 -31.00
N ALA A 101 -20.61 16.57 -31.88
CA ALA A 101 -22.00 17.02 -31.73
C ALA A 101 -22.96 15.90 -31.27
N ALA A 102 -22.52 14.64 -31.19
CA ALA A 102 -23.39 13.54 -30.76
C ALA A 102 -23.80 13.68 -29.28
N PRO A 103 -24.96 13.14 -28.87
CA PRO A 103 -25.38 13.13 -27.47
C PRO A 103 -24.40 12.33 -26.60
N ASN A 104 -24.31 12.67 -25.31
CA ASN A 104 -23.33 12.08 -24.39
C ASN A 104 -23.43 10.56 -24.27
N ASN A 105 -24.63 9.99 -24.42
CA ASN A 105 -24.83 8.55 -24.40
C ASN A 105 -24.08 7.85 -25.56
N THR A 106 -24.10 8.45 -26.75
CA THR A 106 -23.41 7.94 -27.94
C THR A 106 -21.89 8.08 -27.78
N VAL A 107 -21.43 9.23 -27.27
CA VAL A 107 -20.00 9.46 -27.00
C VAL A 107 -19.49 8.52 -25.91
N LYS A 108 -20.30 8.26 -24.88
CA LYS A 108 -20.00 7.27 -23.84
C LYS A 108 -19.85 5.88 -24.45
N GLN A 109 -20.78 5.44 -25.30
CA GLN A 109 -20.65 4.15 -25.99
C GLN A 109 -19.36 4.06 -26.84
N GLN A 110 -19.02 5.11 -27.58
CA GLN A 110 -17.80 5.17 -28.41
C GLN A 110 -16.54 5.06 -27.56
N LEU A 111 -16.46 5.80 -26.45
CA LEU A 111 -15.35 5.75 -25.50
C LEU A 111 -15.32 4.44 -24.72
N SER A 112 -16.47 3.88 -24.31
CA SER A 112 -16.56 2.56 -23.70
C SER A 112 -16.06 1.47 -24.64
N GLN A 113 -16.24 1.62 -25.95
CA GLN A 113 -15.66 0.71 -26.93
C GLN A 113 -14.14 0.86 -26.98
N LEU A 114 -13.62 2.10 -27.05
CA LEU A 114 -12.18 2.36 -26.98
C LEU A 114 -11.53 1.70 -25.75
N PHE A 115 -12.13 1.91 -24.58
CA PHE A 115 -11.63 1.35 -23.34
C PHE A 115 -11.71 -0.18 -23.34
N ARG A 116 -12.80 -0.78 -23.83
CA ARG A 116 -12.90 -2.24 -23.97
C ARG A 116 -11.85 -2.80 -24.91
N ASP A 117 -11.64 -2.16 -26.06
CA ASP A 117 -10.63 -2.59 -27.03
C ASP A 117 -9.24 -2.51 -26.39
N ALA A 118 -9.01 -1.56 -25.48
CA ALA A 118 -7.80 -1.42 -24.68
C ALA A 118 -7.71 -2.37 -23.46
N GLY A 119 -8.70 -3.24 -23.21
CA GLY A 119 -8.75 -4.15 -22.05
C GLY A 119 -9.27 -3.50 -20.76
N ILE A 120 -9.95 -2.36 -20.86
CA ILE A 120 -10.49 -1.59 -19.74
C ILE A 120 -12.02 -1.66 -19.78
N TYR A 121 -12.58 -2.50 -18.92
CA TYR A 121 -14.03 -2.76 -18.83
C TYR A 121 -14.73 -1.92 -17.75
N GLU A 122 -14.03 -0.94 -17.17
CA GLU A 122 -14.55 -0.10 -16.09
C GLU A 122 -15.59 0.89 -16.63
N ASP A 123 -16.72 1.03 -15.92
CA ASP A 123 -17.75 2.00 -16.28
C ASP A 123 -17.36 3.40 -15.82
N PHE A 124 -17.71 4.40 -16.62
CA PHE A 124 -17.32 5.78 -16.39
C PHE A 124 -18.45 6.71 -16.80
N ASP A 125 -18.29 7.98 -16.48
CA ASP A 125 -19.35 8.94 -16.66
C ASP A 125 -18.80 10.23 -17.24
N ILE A 126 -19.60 10.77 -18.15
CA ILE A 126 -19.28 11.98 -18.88
C ILE A 126 -19.92 13.19 -18.18
N ASP A 127 -21.04 12.99 -17.46
CA ASP A 127 -21.89 14.07 -16.95
C ASP A 127 -22.08 14.06 -15.43
N GLY A 128 -21.47 13.12 -14.70
CA GLY A 128 -21.67 12.98 -13.25
C GLY A 128 -23.03 12.37 -12.86
N THR A 129 -23.77 11.82 -13.83
CA THR A 129 -24.85 10.86 -13.59
C THR A 129 -24.28 9.51 -13.14
N GLY A 130 -23.99 9.42 -11.84
CA GLY A 130 -23.38 8.25 -11.20
C GLY A 130 -23.96 6.92 -11.69
N VAL A 131 -23.10 6.06 -12.22
CA VAL A 131 -23.45 4.69 -12.58
C VAL A 131 -23.34 3.82 -11.33
N GLU A 132 -24.43 3.13 -10.96
CA GLU A 132 -24.40 2.10 -9.91
C GLU A 132 -23.55 0.91 -10.37
N MET A 133 -22.29 0.86 -9.94
CA MET A 133 -21.49 -0.35 -10.04
C MET A 133 -21.96 -1.36 -9.00
N SER A 134 -22.43 -2.52 -9.47
CA SER A 134 -22.81 -3.61 -8.57
C SER A 134 -21.57 -4.27 -7.95
N LEU A 135 -21.58 -4.47 -6.63
CA LEU A 135 -20.50 -5.19 -5.93
C LEU A 135 -20.22 -6.54 -6.59
N GLU A 136 -21.26 -7.22 -7.07
CA GLU A 136 -21.12 -8.48 -7.78
C GLU A 136 -20.27 -8.37 -9.05
N SER A 137 -20.50 -7.38 -9.91
CA SER A 137 -19.74 -7.24 -11.15
C SER A 137 -18.27 -6.90 -10.86
N VAL A 138 -18.04 -6.07 -9.84
CA VAL A 138 -16.69 -5.74 -9.34
C VAL A 138 -15.96 -6.99 -8.87
N LEU A 139 -16.63 -7.86 -8.11
CA LEU A 139 -16.03 -9.07 -7.57
C LEU A 139 -15.75 -10.12 -8.66
N ARG A 140 -16.65 -10.29 -9.64
CA ARG A 140 -16.40 -11.16 -10.79
C ARG A 140 -15.21 -10.67 -11.62
N HIS A 141 -15.20 -9.37 -11.93
CA HIS A 141 -14.09 -8.73 -12.66
C HIS A 141 -12.76 -8.80 -11.91
N ALA A 142 -12.79 -8.67 -10.58
CA ALA A 142 -11.61 -8.83 -9.74
C ALA A 142 -11.07 -10.27 -9.79
N ASP A 143 -11.94 -11.29 -9.75
CA ASP A 143 -11.52 -12.69 -9.87
C ASP A 143 -10.95 -12.99 -11.27
N GLU A 144 -11.59 -12.50 -12.33
CA GLU A 144 -11.10 -12.62 -13.71
C GLU A 144 -9.69 -12.00 -13.85
N ARG A 145 -9.52 -10.74 -13.44
CA ARG A 145 -8.21 -10.06 -13.42
C ARG A 145 -7.19 -10.79 -12.56
N GLN A 146 -7.60 -11.32 -11.41
CA GLN A 146 -6.72 -12.09 -10.54
C GLN A 146 -6.23 -13.36 -11.22
N ASN A 147 -7.11 -14.08 -11.91
CA ASN A 147 -6.74 -15.29 -12.64
C ASN A 147 -5.76 -14.96 -13.79
N GLU A 148 -6.03 -13.92 -14.57
CA GLU A 148 -5.11 -13.42 -15.62
C GLU A 148 -3.75 -13.02 -15.03
N HIS A 149 -3.76 -12.25 -13.94
CA HIS A 149 -2.54 -11.77 -13.31
C HIS A 149 -1.75 -12.89 -12.64
N LEU A 150 -2.40 -13.91 -12.07
CA LEU A 150 -1.75 -15.10 -11.56
C LEU A 150 -1.12 -15.91 -12.71
N HIS A 151 -1.76 -15.97 -13.88
CA HIS A 151 -1.17 -16.61 -15.05
C HIS A 151 0.08 -15.87 -15.54
N GLN A 152 0.02 -14.53 -15.63
CA GLN A 152 1.14 -13.71 -16.08
C GLN A 152 2.26 -13.57 -15.04
N SER A 153 1.91 -13.43 -13.77
CA SER A 153 2.85 -13.05 -12.68
C SER A 153 3.18 -14.19 -11.73
N GLY A 154 2.55 -15.36 -11.85
CA GLY A 154 2.76 -16.50 -10.97
C GLY A 154 4.23 -16.89 -10.85
N VAL A 155 4.94 -16.89 -11.97
CA VAL A 155 6.39 -17.15 -12.03
C VAL A 155 7.19 -16.07 -11.28
N LEU A 156 6.77 -14.80 -11.35
CA LEU A 156 7.43 -13.71 -10.62
C LEU A 156 7.25 -13.84 -9.11
N TYR A 157 6.07 -14.26 -8.65
CA TYR A 157 5.85 -14.50 -7.22
C TYR A 157 6.77 -15.61 -6.70
N ILE A 158 6.88 -16.73 -7.42
CA ILE A 158 7.77 -17.85 -7.04
C ILE A 158 9.24 -17.40 -7.02
N ARG A 159 9.67 -16.65 -8.04
CA ARG A 159 11.03 -16.09 -8.12
C ARG A 159 11.32 -15.11 -7.00
N GLY A 160 10.38 -14.20 -6.73
CA GLY A 160 10.45 -13.24 -5.64
C GLY A 160 10.57 -13.94 -4.28
N ASP A 161 9.68 -14.89 -4.00
CA ASP A 161 9.69 -15.66 -2.76
C ASP A 161 11.02 -16.42 -2.57
N LYS A 162 11.56 -17.01 -3.64
CA LYS A 162 12.89 -17.65 -3.62
C LYS A 162 14.00 -16.65 -3.26
N ALA A 163 14.06 -15.52 -3.94
CA ALA A 163 15.09 -14.51 -3.72
C ALA A 163 15.03 -13.96 -2.29
N VAL A 164 13.82 -13.68 -1.80
CA VAL A 164 13.54 -13.23 -0.43
C VAL A 164 14.00 -14.28 0.59
N GLU A 165 13.71 -15.56 0.38
CA GLU A 165 14.18 -16.64 1.27
C GLU A 165 15.70 -16.78 1.27
N MET A 166 16.36 -16.64 0.12
CA MET A 166 17.82 -16.68 0.04
C MET A 166 18.46 -15.50 0.78
N LEU A 167 17.92 -14.29 0.62
CA LEU A 167 18.36 -13.11 1.38
C LEU A 167 18.16 -13.29 2.89
N ARG A 168 17.05 -13.91 3.30
CA ARG A 168 16.81 -14.30 4.71
C ARG A 168 17.91 -15.22 5.22
N ARG A 169 18.25 -16.27 4.46
CA ARG A 169 19.33 -17.21 4.78
C ARG A 169 20.72 -16.59 4.76
N PHE A 170 20.92 -15.54 3.97
CA PHE A 170 22.15 -14.74 3.97
C PHE A 170 22.28 -13.82 5.20
N GLY A 171 21.24 -13.75 6.04
CA GLY A 171 21.24 -12.93 7.25
C GLY A 171 21.01 -11.45 6.94
N VAL A 172 20.32 -11.13 5.85
CA VAL A 172 19.98 -9.75 5.46
C VAL A 172 18.58 -9.42 5.94
N LEU A 173 18.44 -8.33 6.70
CA LEU A 173 17.16 -7.69 6.98
C LEU A 173 16.84 -6.73 5.82
N LEU A 174 15.87 -7.08 4.98
CA LEU A 174 15.46 -6.28 3.83
C LEU A 174 14.14 -5.57 4.13
N ILE A 175 14.14 -4.26 3.90
CA ILE A 175 12.99 -3.38 4.05
C ILE A 175 12.79 -2.60 2.76
N VAL A 176 11.54 -2.31 2.40
CA VAL A 176 11.18 -1.34 1.37
C VAL A 176 10.66 -0.09 2.06
N GLU A 177 11.17 1.07 1.68
CA GLU A 177 10.73 2.38 2.16
C GLU A 177 10.00 3.12 1.04
N GLU A 178 8.78 3.57 1.35
CA GLU A 178 7.94 4.37 0.48
C GLU A 178 7.30 5.50 1.29
N ASN A 179 7.68 6.74 0.98
CA ASN A 179 7.10 7.95 1.59
C ASN A 179 7.10 7.94 3.13
N GLY A 180 8.16 7.42 3.75
CA GLY A 180 8.31 7.28 5.19
C GLY A 180 7.62 6.05 5.79
N ILE A 181 6.86 5.28 5.01
CA ILE A 181 6.32 3.98 5.42
C ILE A 181 7.36 2.91 5.11
N THR A 182 7.60 2.02 6.06
CA THR A 182 8.58 0.94 5.91
C THR A 182 7.91 -0.43 5.96
N TYR A 183 8.21 -1.25 4.95
CA TYR A 183 7.65 -2.58 4.75
C TYR A 183 8.74 -3.63 4.94
N LEU A 184 8.51 -4.57 5.86
CA LEU A 184 9.40 -5.68 6.13
C LEU A 184 9.26 -6.73 5.03
N VAL A 185 10.35 -7.02 4.32
CA VAL A 185 10.40 -8.02 3.25
C VAL A 185 11.01 -9.34 3.75
N THR A 186 12.16 -9.28 4.40
CA THR A 186 12.81 -10.44 5.03
C THR A 186 13.00 -10.18 6.51
N LEU A 187 12.88 -11.22 7.34
CA LEU A 187 13.36 -11.20 8.72
C LEU A 187 14.38 -12.35 8.90
N PRO A 188 15.68 -12.05 9.05
CA PRO A 188 16.69 -13.09 9.23
C PRO A 188 16.46 -13.86 10.53
N GLU A 189 16.92 -15.11 10.59
CA GLU A 189 16.77 -15.94 11.78
C GLU A 189 17.53 -15.32 12.96
N MET A 190 16.78 -14.97 14.00
CA MET A 190 17.27 -14.24 15.17
C MET A 190 18.10 -15.12 16.12
N HIS A 191 18.01 -16.44 15.97
CA HIS A 191 18.78 -17.42 16.73
C HIS A 191 19.62 -18.24 15.74
N PRO A 192 20.95 -18.30 15.88
CA PRO A 192 21.70 -19.34 15.18
C PRO A 192 21.16 -20.67 15.70
N GLN A 193 20.59 -21.50 14.82
CA GLN A 193 20.43 -22.90 15.17
C GLN A 193 21.79 -23.41 15.66
N PRO A 194 21.84 -24.10 16.81
CA PRO A 194 23.09 -24.69 17.26
C PRO A 194 23.60 -25.60 16.14
N GLN A 195 24.87 -25.45 15.76
CA GLN A 195 25.54 -26.21 14.70
C GLN A 195 25.72 -27.72 15.05
N HIS A 196 24.80 -28.31 15.79
CA HIS A 196 24.78 -29.71 16.19
C HIS A 196 23.45 -30.35 15.83
N GLN A 197 23.20 -30.48 14.53
CA GLN A 197 22.50 -31.65 14.01
C GLN A 197 23.38 -32.24 12.91
N GLU A 198 23.83 -33.48 13.14
CA GLU A 198 24.54 -34.31 12.18
C GLU A 198 23.80 -34.35 10.84
N PRO A 199 24.50 -34.51 9.70
CA PRO A 199 23.86 -34.61 8.41
C PRO A 199 23.15 -35.97 8.30
N LEU A 200 21.90 -36.03 8.76
CA LEU A 200 20.97 -37.10 8.43
C LEU A 200 20.67 -37.01 6.92
N ASP A 201 21.23 -37.99 6.21
CA ASP A 201 20.93 -38.44 4.86
C ASP A 201 21.08 -37.46 3.68
N ARG A 202 22.04 -37.79 2.82
CA ARG A 202 22.28 -37.24 1.47
C ARG A 202 21.24 -37.69 0.43
N SER A 203 20.01 -37.99 0.82
CA SER A 203 18.95 -38.43 -0.10
C SER A 203 17.72 -37.54 0.03
N SER A 204 17.31 -36.94 -1.09
CA SER A 204 16.17 -36.04 -1.27
C SER A 204 16.19 -34.78 -0.40
N SER A 205 16.70 -33.67 -0.96
CA SER A 205 16.40 -32.34 -0.43
C SER A 205 14.91 -32.06 -0.60
N THR A 206 14.11 -32.42 0.41
CA THR A 206 12.71 -32.04 0.49
C THR A 206 12.67 -30.51 0.52
N TYR A 207 12.06 -29.90 -0.50
CA TYR A 207 11.79 -28.46 -0.53
C TYR A 207 11.01 -28.11 0.75
N THR A 208 11.69 -27.48 1.71
CA THR A 208 11.04 -26.84 2.84
C THR A 208 10.62 -25.46 2.36
N PRO A 209 9.31 -25.19 2.18
CA PRO A 209 8.86 -23.90 1.71
C PRO A 209 9.36 -22.80 2.66
N ALA A 210 9.69 -21.64 2.07
CA ALA A 210 10.14 -20.47 2.82
C ALA A 210 9.22 -20.20 4.02
N LYS A 211 9.80 -19.89 5.19
CA LYS A 211 9.04 -19.35 6.32
C LYS A 211 8.72 -17.89 5.98
N SER A 212 7.77 -17.69 5.07
CA SER A 212 7.29 -16.37 4.70
C SER A 212 6.77 -15.66 5.94
N LEU A 213 7.00 -14.35 6.05
CA LEU A 213 6.51 -13.53 7.18
C LEU A 213 5.00 -13.70 7.35
N VAL A 214 4.30 -13.93 6.23
CA VAL A 214 2.88 -14.19 6.15
C VAL A 214 2.68 -15.63 5.67
N GLY A 215 2.09 -16.47 6.50
CA GLY A 215 1.76 -17.86 6.17
C GLY A 215 0.78 -17.95 4.98
N PRO A 216 0.58 -19.17 4.42
CA PRO A 216 -0.32 -19.38 3.28
C PRO A 216 -1.77 -18.94 3.54
N ASN A 217 -2.18 -18.97 4.81
CA ASN A 217 -3.48 -18.54 5.32
C ASN A 217 -3.58 -17.02 5.58
N GLY A 218 -2.50 -16.25 5.38
CA GLY A 218 -2.46 -14.83 5.72
C GLY A 218 -2.00 -14.55 7.16
N GLU A 219 -1.77 -15.58 7.99
CA GLU A 219 -1.37 -15.40 9.38
C GLU A 219 0.13 -15.06 9.47
N ILE A 220 0.43 -13.98 10.17
CA ILE A 220 1.81 -13.59 10.48
C ILE A 220 2.22 -14.24 11.80
N ASP A 221 3.40 -14.85 11.83
CA ASP A 221 4.00 -15.40 13.05
C ASP A 221 3.93 -14.35 14.20
N PRO A 222 3.41 -14.69 15.40
CA PRO A 222 3.24 -13.73 16.49
C PRO A 222 4.52 -12.97 16.86
N ASP A 223 5.69 -13.63 16.80
CA ASP A 223 6.96 -12.99 17.12
C ASP A 223 7.34 -11.96 16.05
N VAL A 224 7.01 -12.26 14.78
CA VAL A 224 7.18 -11.32 13.66
C VAL A 224 6.22 -10.14 13.80
N GLN A 225 4.97 -10.38 14.21
CA GLN A 225 4.01 -9.30 14.45
C GLN A 225 4.50 -8.35 15.54
N GLU A 226 5.02 -8.87 16.66
CA GLU A 226 5.55 -8.03 17.74
C GLU A 226 6.79 -7.27 17.27
N TYR A 227 7.70 -7.94 16.58
CA TYR A 227 8.89 -7.31 15.98
C TYR A 227 8.49 -6.12 15.11
N MET A 228 7.53 -6.32 14.21
CA MET A 228 7.04 -5.29 13.30
C MET A 228 6.35 -4.14 14.06
N ARG A 229 5.48 -4.46 15.02
CA ARG A 229 4.74 -3.49 15.83
C ARG A 229 5.66 -2.56 16.60
N GLU A 230 6.65 -3.12 17.29
CA GLU A 230 7.66 -2.38 18.06
C GLU A 230 8.46 -1.39 17.20
N ARG A 231 8.61 -1.68 15.90
CA ARG A 231 9.44 -0.93 14.96
C ARG A 231 8.62 -0.13 13.93
N GLY A 232 7.28 -0.16 14.03
CA GLY A 232 6.39 0.56 13.11
C GLY A 232 6.41 0.03 11.67
N LEU A 233 6.75 -1.25 11.48
CA LEU A 233 6.87 -1.87 10.17
C LEU A 233 5.53 -2.46 9.70
N ARG A 234 5.31 -2.44 8.39
CA ARG A 234 4.20 -3.13 7.72
C ARG A 234 4.70 -4.39 7.01
N ALA A 235 3.83 -5.36 6.79
CA ALA A 235 4.23 -6.56 6.04
C ALA A 235 4.32 -6.18 4.57
N PHE A 236 5.41 -6.57 3.90
CA PHE A 236 5.47 -6.47 2.45
C PHE A 236 4.72 -7.64 1.82
N ASP A 237 3.82 -7.35 0.89
CA ASP A 237 3.17 -8.36 0.04
C ASP A 237 3.36 -7.95 -1.41
N LEU A 238 4.00 -8.82 -2.21
CA LEU A 238 4.23 -8.58 -3.64
C LEU A 238 2.91 -8.30 -4.40
N ARG A 239 1.78 -8.84 -3.94
CA ARG A 239 0.45 -8.56 -4.51
C ARG A 239 0.03 -7.10 -4.36
N MET A 240 0.57 -6.42 -3.36
CA MET A 240 0.28 -5.00 -3.09
C MET A 240 1.16 -4.05 -3.91
N ALA A 241 2.14 -4.58 -4.68
CA ALA A 241 2.99 -3.76 -5.54
C ALA A 241 2.24 -3.13 -6.74
N GLY A 242 0.98 -3.51 -6.96
CA GLY A 242 0.10 -2.90 -7.96
C GLY A 242 0.14 -3.58 -9.32
N SER A 243 0.92 -3.03 -10.26
CA SER A 243 0.99 -3.53 -11.65
C SER A 243 2.01 -4.68 -11.81
N HIS A 244 1.85 -5.47 -12.88
CA HIS A 244 2.81 -6.51 -13.26
C HIS A 244 4.23 -5.95 -13.41
N SER A 245 4.39 -4.77 -14.03
CA SER A 245 5.69 -4.09 -14.17
C SER A 245 6.33 -3.69 -12.84
N SER A 246 5.53 -3.28 -11.85
CA SER A 246 6.02 -3.00 -10.50
C SER A 246 6.48 -4.29 -9.81
N VAL A 247 5.71 -5.37 -9.94
CA VAL A 247 6.09 -6.70 -9.44
C VAL A 247 7.40 -7.17 -10.09
N GLU A 248 7.53 -7.09 -11.42
CA GLU A 248 8.76 -7.42 -12.15
C GLU A 248 9.95 -6.61 -11.62
N ARG A 249 9.77 -5.31 -11.36
CA ARG A 249 10.82 -4.44 -10.84
C ARG A 249 11.29 -4.86 -9.45
N PHE A 250 10.37 -5.14 -8.52
CA PHE A 250 10.72 -5.62 -7.19
C PHE A 250 11.41 -6.98 -7.23
N VAL A 251 10.90 -7.92 -8.02
CA VAL A 251 11.50 -9.26 -8.16
C VAL A 251 12.90 -9.15 -8.76
N SER A 252 13.08 -8.32 -9.79
CA SER A 252 14.40 -8.07 -10.39
C SER A 252 15.38 -7.45 -9.39
N ALA A 253 14.90 -6.54 -8.53
CA ALA A 253 15.70 -5.96 -7.46
C ALA A 253 16.10 -7.01 -6.40
N PHE A 254 15.18 -7.88 -5.99
CA PHE A 254 15.47 -8.97 -5.06
C PHE A 254 16.50 -9.95 -5.62
N GLU A 255 16.30 -10.43 -6.86
CA GLU A 255 17.22 -11.36 -7.51
C GLU A 255 18.60 -10.73 -7.76
N ARG A 256 18.66 -9.43 -8.10
CA ARG A 256 19.93 -8.73 -8.27
C ARG A 256 20.69 -8.69 -6.94
N LEU A 257 20.01 -8.39 -5.83
CA LEU A 257 20.63 -8.40 -4.51
C LEU A 257 21.04 -9.81 -4.07
N GLU A 258 20.18 -10.81 -4.28
CA GLU A 258 20.49 -12.23 -4.04
C GLU A 258 21.78 -12.61 -4.77
N ARG A 259 21.88 -12.32 -6.07
CA ARG A 259 23.04 -12.67 -6.89
C ARG A 259 24.31 -11.96 -6.43
N MET A 260 24.24 -10.68 -6.06
CA MET A 260 25.39 -9.96 -5.51
C MET A 260 25.90 -10.60 -4.21
N TYR A 261 24.98 -10.98 -3.30
CA TYR A 261 25.37 -11.71 -2.10
C TYR A 261 25.92 -13.10 -2.41
N ASP A 262 25.32 -13.85 -3.33
CA ASP A 262 25.81 -15.19 -3.68
C ASP A 262 27.26 -15.16 -4.21
N VAL A 263 27.63 -14.11 -4.96
CA VAL A 263 28.98 -13.93 -5.51
C VAL A 263 29.97 -13.36 -4.48
N HIS A 264 29.58 -12.34 -3.72
CA HIS A 264 30.52 -11.51 -2.94
C HIS A 264 30.44 -11.68 -1.41
N ARG A 265 29.53 -12.53 -0.91
CA ARG A 265 29.33 -12.73 0.54
C ARG A 265 30.60 -13.23 1.23
N GLY A 266 30.93 -12.59 2.35
CA GLY A 266 32.08 -12.96 3.18
C GLY A 266 33.43 -12.50 2.64
N ARG A 267 33.48 -11.97 1.40
CA ARG A 267 34.67 -11.33 0.82
C ARG A 267 34.57 -9.82 0.98
N SER A 268 33.60 -9.22 0.30
CA SER A 268 33.41 -7.76 0.26
C SER A 268 32.14 -7.34 1.01
N MET A 269 31.09 -8.16 0.91
CA MET A 269 29.79 -7.89 1.53
C MET A 269 29.62 -8.71 2.80
N ARG A 270 29.32 -8.04 3.93
CA ARG A 270 29.10 -8.71 5.22
C ARG A 270 27.64 -9.18 5.37
N PRO A 271 27.40 -10.35 5.97
CA PRO A 271 26.06 -10.73 6.42
C PRO A 271 25.65 -9.90 7.64
N CYS A 272 24.43 -10.09 8.15
CA CYS A 272 23.96 -9.46 9.38
C CYS A 272 23.86 -7.92 9.24
N VAL A 273 23.24 -7.47 8.16
CA VAL A 273 23.06 -6.05 7.84
C VAL A 273 21.59 -5.75 7.50
N CYS A 274 21.20 -4.49 7.70
CA CYS A 274 19.91 -3.97 7.26
C CYS A 274 20.09 -3.25 5.91
N ILE A 275 19.36 -3.70 4.89
CA ILE A 275 19.28 -3.04 3.58
C ILE A 275 17.87 -2.47 3.39
N VAL A 276 17.80 -1.22 2.95
CA VAL A 276 16.54 -0.53 2.65
C VAL A 276 16.49 -0.22 1.17
N PHE A 277 15.47 -0.70 0.49
CA PHE A 277 15.13 -0.22 -0.85
C PHE A 277 14.26 1.01 -0.73
N SER A 278 14.80 2.18 -1.07
CA SER A 278 14.00 3.40 -1.12
C SER A 278 13.50 3.62 -2.55
N LEU A 279 12.20 3.87 -2.68
CA LEU A 279 11.58 4.18 -3.97
C LEU A 279 11.88 5.61 -4.43
N ASN A 280 12.18 6.50 -3.48
CA ASN A 280 12.30 7.94 -3.71
C ASN A 280 13.71 8.49 -3.46
N SER A 281 14.63 7.70 -2.92
CA SER A 281 16.00 8.17 -2.69
C SER A 281 16.69 8.52 -4.02
N PRO A 282 17.38 9.67 -4.12
CA PRO A 282 18.10 10.05 -5.33
C PRO A 282 19.34 9.18 -5.59
N ASP A 283 19.92 8.59 -4.54
CA ASP A 283 21.14 7.79 -4.62
C ASP A 283 21.22 6.70 -3.54
N ASN A 284 22.26 5.88 -3.60
CA ASN A 284 22.64 4.90 -2.60
C ASN A 284 23.48 5.56 -1.50
N TYR A 285 23.22 5.27 -0.23
CA TYR A 285 23.98 5.83 0.89
C TYR A 285 23.87 4.95 2.15
N VAL A 286 24.71 5.23 3.14
CA VAL A 286 24.62 4.62 4.48
C VAL A 286 23.93 5.61 5.41
N ALA A 287 22.81 5.22 6.00
CA ALA A 287 22.05 6.08 6.90
C ALA A 287 22.65 6.14 8.31
N GLU A 288 22.27 7.16 9.08
CA GLU A 288 22.73 7.40 10.46
C GLU A 288 22.42 6.23 11.41
N ASP A 289 21.35 5.49 11.12
CA ASP A 289 20.92 4.32 11.89
C ASP A 289 21.65 3.01 11.49
N GLY A 290 22.65 3.12 10.62
CA GLY A 290 23.53 2.03 10.18
C GLY A 290 22.90 1.07 9.17
N CYS A 291 21.78 1.43 8.56
CA CYS A 291 21.27 0.69 7.40
C CYS A 291 21.89 1.19 6.10
N ILE A 292 21.97 0.30 5.11
CA ILE A 292 22.41 0.63 3.76
C ILE A 292 21.17 0.90 2.92
N VAL A 293 20.99 2.15 2.49
CA VAL A 293 19.87 2.57 1.66
C VAL A 293 20.28 2.48 0.20
N LEU A 294 19.53 1.71 -0.57
CA LEU A 294 19.71 1.54 -2.00
C LEU A 294 18.53 2.14 -2.76
N SER A 295 18.82 3.04 -3.69
CA SER A 295 17.81 3.62 -4.57
C SER A 295 17.45 2.62 -5.66
N VAL A 296 16.17 2.28 -5.80
CA VAL A 296 15.69 1.44 -6.91
C VAL A 296 15.88 2.10 -8.28
N GLN A 297 16.06 3.43 -8.31
CA GLN A 297 16.34 4.16 -9.55
C GLN A 297 17.80 3.98 -10.00
N ARG A 298 18.70 3.60 -9.08
CA ARG A 298 20.13 3.40 -9.30
C ARG A 298 20.54 1.92 -9.23
N MET A 299 19.62 1.00 -9.55
CA MET A 299 19.88 -0.46 -9.55
C MET A 299 21.19 -0.89 -10.24
N PRO A 300 21.58 -0.34 -11.41
CA PRO A 300 22.84 -0.68 -12.05
C PRO A 300 24.08 -0.40 -11.18
N ALA A 301 24.04 0.66 -10.37
CA ALA A 301 25.16 1.13 -9.55
C ALA A 301 25.27 0.43 -8.17
N TRP A 302 24.34 -0.46 -7.83
CA TRP A 302 24.33 -1.12 -6.52
C TRP A 302 25.60 -1.93 -6.24
N GLU A 303 26.08 -2.67 -7.23
CA GLU A 303 27.24 -3.53 -7.06
C GLU A 303 28.50 -2.69 -6.81
N GLU A 304 28.73 -1.67 -7.64
CA GLU A 304 29.82 -0.72 -7.46
C GLU A 304 29.76 -0.05 -6.08
N PHE A 305 28.60 0.46 -5.69
CA PHE A 305 28.41 1.10 -4.39
C PHE A 305 28.71 0.14 -3.23
N LEU A 306 28.16 -1.07 -3.24
CA LEU A 306 28.34 -2.04 -2.16
C LEU A 306 29.78 -2.54 -2.05
N LEU A 307 30.48 -2.68 -3.19
CA LEU A 307 31.88 -3.13 -3.24
C LEU A 307 32.87 -2.01 -2.89
N THR A 308 32.51 -0.74 -3.09
CA THR A 308 33.35 0.41 -2.74
C THR A 308 33.23 0.83 -1.28
N LEU A 309 32.19 0.37 -0.57
CA LEU A 309 32.03 0.64 0.87
C LEU A 309 33.22 0.08 1.68
N PRO A 310 33.92 0.91 2.47
CA PRO A 310 35.02 0.46 3.31
C PRO A 310 34.59 -0.60 4.32
N GLN A 311 35.49 -1.53 4.64
CA GLN A 311 35.20 -2.59 5.61
C GLN A 311 34.84 -2.07 7.01
N GLU A 312 35.39 -0.92 7.40
CA GLU A 312 35.07 -0.27 8.67
C GLU A 312 33.61 0.23 8.70
N VAL A 313 33.10 0.77 7.58
CA VAL A 313 31.69 1.16 7.44
C VAL A 313 30.80 -0.07 7.52
N TRP A 314 31.16 -1.16 6.83
CA TRP A 314 30.44 -2.43 6.93
C TRP A 314 30.39 -2.97 8.37
N GLN A 315 31.49 -2.91 9.11
CA GLN A 315 31.53 -3.32 10.52
C GLN A 315 30.61 -2.45 11.38
N ASN A 316 30.61 -1.14 11.17
CA ASN A 316 29.71 -0.23 11.87
C ASN A 316 28.24 -0.51 11.56
N CYS A 317 27.88 -0.75 10.29
CA CYS A 317 26.51 -1.12 9.90
C CYS A 317 26.05 -2.42 10.60
N VAL A 318 26.91 -3.45 10.65
CA VAL A 318 26.61 -4.70 11.36
C VAL A 318 26.42 -4.45 12.86
N GLN A 319 27.29 -3.65 13.49
CA GLN A 319 27.18 -3.34 14.91
C GLN A 319 25.89 -2.56 15.20
N MET A 320 25.58 -1.53 14.44
CA MET A 320 24.35 -0.75 14.58
C MET A 320 23.11 -1.62 14.35
N HIS A 321 23.14 -2.53 13.37
CA HIS A 321 22.05 -3.48 13.14
C HIS A 321 21.81 -4.40 14.35
N ARG A 322 22.87 -4.91 14.97
CA ARG A 322 22.80 -5.72 16.21
C ARG A 322 22.30 -4.91 17.41
N ASP A 323 22.71 -3.66 17.51
CA ASP A 323 22.33 -2.81 18.63
C ASP A 323 20.86 -2.32 18.55
N TRP A 324 20.33 -2.16 17.34
CA TRP A 324 19.04 -1.51 17.10
C TRP A 324 17.92 -2.43 16.62
N ARG A 325 18.21 -3.52 15.92
CA ARG A 325 17.15 -4.23 15.16
C ARG A 325 17.03 -5.69 15.56
N ILE A 326 18.14 -6.43 15.53
CA ILE A 326 18.14 -7.89 15.70
C ILE A 326 18.64 -8.34 17.08
N GLY A 327 18.39 -9.61 17.39
CA GLY A 327 18.71 -10.21 18.68
C GLY A 327 18.10 -9.43 19.84
N ASN A 328 18.94 -9.07 20.81
CA ASN A 328 18.51 -8.32 21.99
C ASN A 328 18.27 -6.82 21.74
N ALA A 329 18.79 -6.24 20.65
CA ALA A 329 18.64 -4.83 20.28
C ALA A 329 18.71 -3.85 21.50
N PRO A 330 19.83 -3.82 22.26
CA PRO A 330 19.92 -3.10 23.53
C PRO A 330 19.59 -1.61 23.43
N LYS A 331 19.99 -0.94 22.35
CA LYS A 331 19.72 0.51 22.15
C LYS A 331 18.23 0.75 21.89
N LEU A 332 17.57 -0.11 21.11
CA LEU A 332 16.12 -0.04 20.92
C LEU A 332 15.37 -0.25 22.24
N ARG A 333 15.73 -1.28 23.03
CA ARG A 333 15.11 -1.54 24.33
C ARG A 333 15.32 -0.41 25.32
N ALA A 334 16.49 0.24 25.31
CA ALA A 334 16.73 1.44 26.12
C ALA A 334 15.84 2.61 25.69
N ARG A 335 15.74 2.86 24.38
CA ARG A 335 14.86 3.90 23.82
C ARG A 335 13.39 3.64 24.15
N GLN A 336 12.91 2.42 23.97
CA GLN A 336 11.54 2.04 24.33
C GLN A 336 11.25 2.27 25.81
N ARG A 337 12.21 1.99 26.72
CA ARG A 337 12.06 2.30 28.15
C ARG A 337 11.93 3.80 28.41
N GLN A 338 12.72 4.63 27.74
CA GLN A 338 12.58 6.09 27.84
C GLN A 338 11.21 6.55 27.32
N LEU A 339 10.77 6.04 26.16
CA LEU A 339 9.48 6.38 25.57
C LEU A 339 8.30 5.93 26.44
N MET A 340 8.39 4.76 27.11
CA MET A 340 7.40 4.34 28.10
C MET A 340 7.34 5.29 29.29
N LYS A 341 8.49 5.77 29.78
CA LYS A 341 8.53 6.77 30.85
C LYS A 341 7.84 8.07 30.40
N VAL A 342 8.10 8.52 29.17
CA VAL A 342 7.46 9.72 28.60
C VAL A 342 5.95 9.51 28.41
N ALA A 343 5.52 8.37 27.88
CA ALA A 343 4.11 8.02 27.74
C ALA A 343 3.39 8.04 29.09
N ASP A 344 4.05 7.55 30.15
CA ASP A 344 3.53 7.63 31.51
C ASP A 344 3.31 9.07 32.00
N MET A 345 4.22 10.00 31.67
CA MET A 345 4.06 11.42 32.02
C MET A 345 2.78 12.01 31.43
N PHE A 346 2.44 11.64 30.19
CA PHE A 346 1.22 12.05 29.50
C PHE A 346 -0.01 11.22 29.86
N HIS A 347 0.14 10.14 30.62
CA HIS A 347 -0.92 9.18 30.93
C HIS A 347 -1.48 8.42 29.71
N PHE A 348 -0.60 8.06 28.78
CA PHE A 348 -0.89 7.21 27.62
C PHE A 348 -0.26 5.82 27.76
N PHE A 349 -0.72 4.87 26.95
CA PHE A 349 -0.16 3.52 26.88
C PHE A 349 1.20 3.51 26.20
N ARG A 350 1.31 4.12 25.01
CA ARG A 350 2.54 4.12 24.22
C ARG A 350 2.78 5.45 23.54
N LEU A 351 4.06 5.84 23.49
CA LEU A 351 4.57 6.87 22.60
C LEU A 351 5.54 6.23 21.61
N GLN A 352 5.33 6.48 20.31
CA GLN A 352 6.13 5.94 19.22
C GLN A 352 6.72 7.09 18.39
N LEU A 353 7.97 6.90 17.98
CA LEU A 353 8.64 7.81 17.06
C LEU A 353 8.50 7.24 15.65
N ASP A 354 7.75 7.94 14.81
CA ASP A 354 7.50 7.60 13.42
C ASP A 354 8.66 8.11 12.57
N SER A 355 9.81 7.45 12.70
CA SER A 355 10.93 7.56 11.76
C SER A 355 11.01 6.28 10.95
N GLY A 356 10.91 6.39 9.62
CA GLY A 356 11.22 5.26 8.75
C GLY A 356 12.66 4.78 9.00
N ILE A 357 12.89 3.47 8.92
CA ILE A 357 14.24 2.92 8.90
C ILE A 357 15.02 3.54 7.73
N GLY A 358 16.24 4.02 8.00
CA GLY A 358 17.04 4.80 7.05
C GLY A 358 16.80 6.30 7.06
N SER A 359 15.91 6.80 7.93
CA SER A 359 15.69 8.24 8.12
C SER A 359 16.66 8.85 9.13
N ARG A 360 16.69 10.18 9.20
CA ARG A 360 17.41 10.94 10.23
C ARG A 360 16.90 10.60 11.63
N VAL A 361 17.84 10.46 12.57
CA VAL A 361 17.54 10.02 13.95
C VAL A 361 17.98 11.01 15.03
N ASP A 362 18.76 12.03 14.68
CA ASP A 362 19.23 13.09 15.57
C ASP A 362 18.12 13.76 16.40
N TRP A 363 16.99 14.07 15.75
CA TRP A 363 15.84 14.73 16.38
C TRP A 363 15.16 13.87 17.47
N GLN A 364 15.29 12.54 17.38
CA GLN A 364 14.63 11.62 18.30
C GLN A 364 15.18 11.76 19.71
N GLU A 365 16.50 11.82 19.84
CA GLU A 365 17.16 11.96 21.13
C GLU A 365 16.88 13.35 21.72
N ALA A 366 16.94 14.41 20.89
CA ALA A 366 16.58 15.76 21.30
C ALA A 366 15.14 15.85 21.84
N PHE A 367 14.20 15.16 21.17
CA PHE A 367 12.81 15.09 21.61
C PHE A 367 12.65 14.40 22.97
N ILE A 368 13.26 13.23 23.15
CA ILE A 368 13.20 12.46 24.40
C ILE A 368 13.80 13.28 25.54
N LEU A 369 14.99 13.86 25.35
CA LEU A 369 15.67 14.66 26.36
C LEU A 369 14.85 15.91 26.74
N ARG A 370 14.24 16.59 25.77
CA ARG A 370 13.35 17.72 26.02
C ARG A 370 12.20 17.35 26.96
N LEU A 371 11.48 16.27 26.64
CA LEU A 371 10.33 15.84 27.44
C LEU A 371 10.74 15.33 28.82
N MET A 372 11.87 14.65 28.95
CA MET A 372 12.40 14.23 30.24
C MET A 372 12.81 15.43 31.11
N LYS A 373 13.40 16.47 30.53
CA LYS A 373 13.74 17.72 31.24
C LYS A 373 12.49 18.45 31.74
N GLU A 374 11.39 18.35 31.00
CA GLU A 374 10.12 19.02 31.29
C GLU A 374 9.10 18.14 32.05
N GLU A 375 9.53 16.99 32.58
CA GLU A 375 8.67 15.99 33.22
C GLU A 375 7.73 16.59 34.28
N MET A 376 8.26 17.39 35.20
CA MET A 376 7.46 18.00 36.28
C MET A 376 6.40 18.96 35.74
N MET A 377 6.70 19.73 34.70
CA MET A 377 5.76 20.64 34.06
C MET A 377 4.61 19.86 33.41
N ILE A 378 4.94 18.79 32.67
CA ILE A 378 3.96 17.91 32.02
C ILE A 378 3.03 17.29 33.07
N ARG A 379 3.60 16.66 34.11
CA ARG A 379 2.82 15.99 35.16
C ARG A 379 1.92 16.97 35.92
N ASN A 380 2.41 18.17 36.24
CA ASN A 380 1.62 19.19 36.92
C ASN A 380 0.46 19.68 36.04
N THR A 381 0.69 19.84 34.74
CA THR A 381 -0.34 20.24 33.77
C THR A 381 -1.41 19.17 33.61
N VAL A 382 -0.99 17.90 33.47
CA VAL A 382 -1.90 16.75 33.40
C VAL A 382 -2.79 16.66 34.64
N ARG A 383 -2.23 16.88 35.84
CA ARG A 383 -3.01 16.93 37.09
C ARG A 383 -3.94 18.13 37.13
N LYS A 384 -3.44 19.34 36.84
CA LYS A 384 -4.19 20.60 36.92
C LYS A 384 -5.44 20.62 36.03
N TYR A 385 -5.34 20.06 34.82
CA TYR A 385 -6.44 20.03 33.86
C TYR A 385 -7.17 18.68 33.80
N ASN A 386 -6.89 17.78 34.75
CA ASN A 386 -7.46 16.43 34.79
C ASN A 386 -7.35 15.67 33.45
N LEU A 387 -6.17 15.70 32.83
CA LEU A 387 -5.91 15.05 31.54
C LEU A 387 -5.67 13.53 31.65
N LYS A 388 -6.00 12.94 32.81
CA LYS A 388 -5.87 11.50 33.04
C LYS A 388 -7.08 10.78 32.47
N SER A 389 -6.84 9.91 31.51
CA SER A 389 -7.83 9.00 30.94
C SER A 389 -7.42 7.55 31.20
N GLU A 390 -8.28 6.80 31.88
CA GLU A 390 -8.08 5.36 32.08
C GLU A 390 -8.05 4.58 30.76
N LEU A 391 -8.84 5.01 29.76
CA LEU A 391 -8.86 4.38 28.44
C LEU A 391 -7.56 4.63 27.69
N LEU A 392 -7.12 5.89 27.62
CA LEU A 392 -5.89 6.25 26.90
C LEU A 392 -4.64 5.73 27.61
N LYS A 393 -4.67 5.58 28.94
CA LYS A 393 -3.58 4.93 29.68
C LYS A 393 -3.42 3.46 29.33
N LYS A 394 -4.54 2.78 29.02
CA LYS A 394 -4.54 1.35 28.67
C LYS A 394 -4.26 1.09 27.19
N ARG A 395 -4.68 1.99 26.29
CA ARG A 395 -4.63 1.74 24.83
C ARG A 395 -4.20 2.93 23.96
N GLY A 396 -4.10 4.13 24.52
CA GLY A 396 -3.82 5.34 23.76
C GLY A 396 -2.41 5.36 23.19
N GLU A 397 -2.30 5.74 21.91
CA GLU A 397 -1.04 5.81 21.19
C GLU A 397 -0.75 7.25 20.73
N ILE A 398 0.40 7.77 21.15
CA ILE A 398 0.97 9.02 20.63
C ILE A 398 2.06 8.66 19.62
N HIS A 399 1.99 9.28 18.46
CA HIS A 399 2.94 9.16 17.38
C HIS A 399 3.64 10.50 17.17
N VAL A 400 4.94 10.50 16.98
CA VAL A 400 5.72 11.71 16.76
C VAL A 400 6.58 11.52 15.53
N ALA A 401 6.44 12.38 14.54
CA ALA A 401 7.26 12.38 13.34
C ALA A 401 8.11 13.65 13.29
N PHE A 402 9.22 13.60 12.54
CA PHE A 402 10.06 14.79 12.33
C PHE A 402 9.26 15.94 11.71
N THR A 403 8.49 15.62 10.67
CA THR A 403 7.57 16.52 9.96
C THR A 403 6.24 15.82 9.74
N LEU A 404 5.13 16.56 9.81
CA LEU A 404 3.79 16.05 9.53
C LEU A 404 3.14 16.89 8.42
N ARG A 405 2.81 16.27 7.30
CA ARG A 405 2.20 16.93 6.13
C ARG A 405 0.68 16.79 6.13
N SER A 406 -0.04 17.80 5.65
CA SER A 406 -1.50 17.77 5.51
C SER A 406 -1.95 16.68 4.53
N ALA A 407 -3.09 16.03 4.84
CA ALA A 407 -3.68 15.01 3.98
C ALA A 407 -4.39 15.61 2.75
N VAL A 408 -4.76 16.89 2.82
CA VAL A 408 -5.41 17.62 1.71
C VAL A 408 -4.36 18.23 0.78
N ASP A 409 -3.26 18.71 1.35
CA ASP A 409 -2.18 19.38 0.62
C ASP A 409 -0.81 18.91 1.17
N PRO A 410 -0.14 17.94 0.50
CA PRO A 410 1.13 17.39 0.94
C PRO A 410 2.29 18.40 0.99
N THR A 411 2.12 19.60 0.43
CA THR A 411 3.13 20.67 0.49
C THR A 411 3.07 21.43 1.82
N LYS A 412 1.95 21.34 2.55
CA LYS A 412 1.74 22.05 3.81
C LYS A 412 2.07 21.17 5.00
N GLU A 413 2.87 21.70 5.91
CA GLU A 413 3.10 21.08 7.22
C GLU A 413 2.03 21.49 8.22
N ILE A 414 1.66 20.55 9.09
CA ILE A 414 0.72 20.73 10.19
C ILE A 414 1.40 20.39 11.52
N GLY A 415 0.92 21.00 12.61
CA GLY A 415 1.46 20.74 13.94
C GLY A 415 1.06 19.37 14.48
N TYR A 416 -0.22 18.99 14.34
CA TYR A 416 -0.73 17.73 14.86
C TYR A 416 -1.82 17.16 13.97
N ARG A 417 -2.11 15.87 14.12
CA ARG A 417 -3.25 15.18 13.49
C ARG A 417 -3.92 14.26 14.50
N ILE A 418 -5.25 14.21 14.46
CA ILE A 418 -6.06 13.26 15.21
C ILE A 418 -6.59 12.24 14.22
N GLY A 419 -6.14 10.99 14.35
CA GLY A 419 -6.67 9.89 13.57
C GLY A 419 -8.06 9.50 14.06
N GLY A 420 -8.93 9.09 13.14
CA GLY A 420 -10.23 8.50 13.50
C GLY A 420 -10.12 7.17 14.26
N ASP A 421 -8.93 6.57 14.31
CA ASP A 421 -8.60 5.42 15.13
C ASP A 421 -8.24 5.75 16.59
N GLY A 422 -8.24 7.03 16.96
CA GLY A 422 -7.86 7.49 18.30
C GLY A 422 -6.36 7.75 18.47
N ARG A 423 -5.55 7.58 17.41
CA ARG A 423 -4.11 7.91 17.45
C ARG A 423 -3.88 9.42 17.35
N LEU A 424 -2.94 9.91 18.13
CA LEU A 424 -2.53 11.31 18.12
C LEU A 424 -1.15 11.46 17.51
N PHE A 425 -1.03 12.21 16.42
CA PHE A 425 0.22 12.45 15.73
C PHE A 425 0.72 13.87 16.01
N PHE A 426 2.00 14.01 16.33
CA PHE A 426 2.66 15.29 16.55
C PHE A 426 3.84 15.49 15.61
N ASN A 427 4.01 16.76 15.21
CA ASN A 427 5.14 17.21 14.41
C ASN A 427 6.23 17.76 15.32
N PHE A 428 7.36 17.08 15.39
CA PHE A 428 8.51 17.51 16.18
C PHE A 428 9.02 18.89 15.77
N SER A 429 9.11 19.18 14.47
CA SER A 429 9.74 20.41 13.95
C SER A 429 9.01 21.69 14.34
N THR A 430 7.69 21.60 14.61
CA THR A 430 6.83 22.77 14.84
C THR A 430 6.21 22.82 16.24
N MET A 431 6.20 21.71 16.98
CA MET A 431 5.49 21.64 18.26
C MET A 431 6.40 21.74 19.49
N THR A 432 6.02 22.68 20.35
CA THR A 432 6.46 22.77 21.75
C THR A 432 5.63 21.89 22.66
N THR A 433 6.16 21.53 23.83
CA THR A 433 5.45 20.72 24.84
C THR A 433 4.16 21.39 25.31
N GLY A 434 4.14 22.73 25.45
CA GLY A 434 2.93 23.48 25.82
C GLY A 434 1.82 23.36 24.77
N GLN A 435 2.17 23.38 23.48
CA GLN A 435 1.20 23.15 22.40
C GLN A 435 0.70 21.70 22.40
N MET A 436 1.57 20.71 22.64
CA MET A 436 1.16 19.31 22.74
C MET A 436 0.13 19.10 23.87
N LEU A 437 0.38 19.70 25.04
CA LEU A 437 -0.52 19.64 26.19
C LEU A 437 -1.86 20.34 25.92
N ARG A 438 -1.85 21.45 25.17
CA ARG A 438 -3.08 22.13 24.75
C ARG A 438 -3.91 21.26 23.81
N VAL A 439 -3.27 20.63 22.81
CA VAL A 439 -3.96 19.70 21.89
C VAL A 439 -4.60 18.55 22.66
N LEU A 440 -3.88 17.97 23.62
CA LEU A 440 -4.41 16.92 24.49
C LEU A 440 -5.62 17.41 25.28
N LYS A 441 -5.53 18.57 25.91
CA LYS A 441 -6.65 19.17 26.66
C LYS A 441 -7.89 19.35 25.79
N ASP A 442 -7.70 19.86 24.58
CA ASP A 442 -8.82 20.21 23.70
C ASP A 442 -9.46 18.97 23.07
N ASN A 443 -8.77 17.82 23.02
CA ASN A 443 -9.21 16.64 22.28
C ASN A 443 -9.30 15.33 23.09
N LEU A 444 -9.03 15.36 24.40
CA LEU A 444 -8.98 14.15 25.25
C LEU A 444 -10.24 13.28 25.09
N HIS A 445 -11.42 13.86 25.29
CA HIS A 445 -12.69 13.12 25.22
C HIS A 445 -13.01 12.61 23.81
N ARG A 446 -12.58 13.36 22.79
CA ARG A 446 -12.72 12.96 21.39
C ARG A 446 -11.84 11.76 21.06
N LEU A 447 -10.59 11.76 21.53
CA LEU A 447 -9.66 10.63 21.36
C LEU A 447 -10.20 9.36 22.02
N GLU A 448 -10.74 9.46 23.24
CA GLU A 448 -11.38 8.32 23.92
C GLU A 448 -12.54 7.75 23.12
N THR A 449 -13.41 8.63 22.61
CA THR A 449 -14.59 8.24 21.84
C THR A 449 -14.18 7.54 20.55
N PHE A 450 -13.23 8.12 19.80
CA PHE A 450 -12.71 7.53 18.57
C PHE A 450 -12.04 6.18 18.81
N GLN A 451 -11.20 6.07 19.84
CA GLN A 451 -10.55 4.81 20.21
C GLN A 451 -11.59 3.71 20.49
N LYS A 452 -12.60 4.01 21.33
CA LYS A 452 -13.63 3.03 21.70
C LYS A 452 -14.45 2.59 20.48
N GLN A 453 -14.86 3.53 19.65
CA GLN A 453 -15.68 3.22 18.48
C GLN A 453 -14.88 2.48 17.40
N HIS A 454 -13.61 2.84 17.21
CA HIS A 454 -12.70 2.14 16.30
C HIS A 454 -12.41 0.72 16.79
N ASP A 455 -12.11 0.52 18.08
CA ASP A 455 -11.88 -0.81 18.67
C ASP A 455 -13.11 -1.73 18.47
N ASN A 456 -14.32 -1.21 18.65
CA ASN A 456 -15.55 -1.97 18.40
C ASN A 456 -15.71 -2.36 16.92
N ALA A 457 -15.39 -1.45 16.00
CA ALA A 457 -15.47 -1.72 14.56
C ALA A 457 -14.42 -2.75 14.12
N VAL A 458 -13.18 -2.64 14.59
CA VAL A 458 -12.10 -3.60 14.31
C VAL A 458 -12.42 -4.98 14.88
N ALA A 459 -12.90 -5.06 16.12
CA ALA A 459 -13.30 -6.34 16.71
C ALA A 459 -14.41 -7.05 15.91
N THR A 460 -15.33 -6.27 15.33
CA THR A 460 -16.38 -6.82 14.47
C THR A 460 -15.84 -7.27 13.11
N LEU A 461 -14.93 -6.50 12.49
CA LEU A 461 -14.26 -6.91 11.25
C LEU A 461 -13.41 -8.17 11.43
N GLU A 462 -12.70 -8.30 12.54
CA GLU A 462 -11.94 -9.49 12.90
C GLU A 462 -12.86 -10.71 13.01
N HIS A 463 -14.01 -10.58 13.68
CA HIS A 463 -15.01 -11.64 13.73
C HIS A 463 -15.55 -12.00 12.34
N LEU A 464 -15.82 -11.00 11.49
CA LEU A 464 -16.28 -11.20 10.12
C LEU A 464 -15.22 -11.90 9.27
N SER A 465 -13.94 -11.53 9.38
CA SER A 465 -12.83 -12.14 8.63
C SER A 465 -12.64 -13.63 8.97
N ARG A 466 -13.00 -14.06 10.19
CA ARG A 466 -13.01 -15.50 10.54
C ARG A 466 -14.11 -16.30 9.84
N SER A 467 -15.19 -15.64 9.43
CA SER A 467 -16.38 -16.29 8.87
C SER A 467 -16.54 -16.13 7.36
N ILE A 468 -16.01 -15.06 6.79
CA ILE A 468 -16.03 -14.76 5.36
C ILE A 468 -14.62 -15.06 4.82
N PRO A 469 -14.45 -15.70 3.64
CA PRO A 469 -13.15 -16.08 3.10
C PRO A 469 -12.34 -14.89 2.53
N VAL A 470 -12.33 -13.76 3.22
CA VAL A 470 -11.60 -12.54 2.83
C VAL A 470 -10.92 -11.90 4.04
N ASP A 471 -9.81 -11.22 3.78
CA ASP A 471 -9.12 -10.41 4.77
C ASP A 471 -9.50 -8.94 4.57
N PHE A 472 -9.75 -8.23 5.66
CA PHE A 472 -10.07 -6.80 5.63
C PHE A 472 -8.84 -5.96 5.91
N SER A 473 -8.75 -4.83 5.21
CA SER A 473 -7.75 -3.78 5.40
C SER A 473 -8.40 -2.42 5.17
N VAL A 474 -7.71 -1.35 5.55
CA VAL A 474 -8.21 0.03 5.37
C VAL A 474 -7.22 0.81 4.54
N ASP A 475 -7.73 1.52 3.52
CA ASP A 475 -6.93 2.43 2.72
C ASP A 475 -6.37 3.54 3.63
N THR A 476 -5.03 3.63 3.67
CA THR A 476 -4.33 4.60 4.51
C THR A 476 -4.60 6.03 4.05
N GLU A 477 -4.68 6.27 2.74
CA GLU A 477 -4.93 7.61 2.21
C GLU A 477 -6.34 8.07 2.53
N TRP A 478 -7.34 7.21 2.29
CA TRP A 478 -8.72 7.46 2.69
C TRP A 478 -8.86 7.69 4.20
N LYS A 479 -8.24 6.84 5.02
CA LYS A 479 -8.22 6.98 6.48
C LYS A 479 -7.70 8.35 6.93
N LEU A 480 -6.64 8.84 6.29
CA LEU A 480 -6.06 10.14 6.60
C LEU A 480 -6.95 11.31 6.18
N ARG A 481 -7.70 11.17 5.08
CA ARG A 481 -8.61 12.22 4.58
C ARG A 481 -9.91 12.31 5.36
N GLU A 482 -10.47 11.19 5.83
CA GLU A 482 -11.72 11.19 6.60
C GLU A 482 -11.54 11.72 8.03
N GLU A 483 -10.32 11.67 8.57
CA GLU A 483 -9.99 12.07 9.94
C GLU A 483 -11.00 11.50 10.96
N GLY A 484 -11.87 12.36 11.53
CA GLY A 484 -12.87 11.96 12.52
C GLY A 484 -14.11 11.26 11.96
N ASN A 485 -14.40 11.36 10.66
CA ASN A 485 -15.57 10.71 10.05
C ASN A 485 -15.35 9.23 9.72
N LEU A 486 -14.08 8.79 9.74
CA LEU A 486 -13.67 7.39 9.49
C LEU A 486 -14.52 6.40 10.25
N VAL A 487 -14.77 6.66 11.54
CA VAL A 487 -15.47 5.75 12.43
C VAL A 487 -16.92 5.54 11.99
N ASN A 488 -17.62 6.60 11.60
CA ASN A 488 -19.00 6.50 11.13
C ASN A 488 -19.07 5.69 9.84
N CYS A 489 -18.14 5.96 8.91
CA CYS A 489 -18.03 5.21 7.66
C CYS A 489 -17.75 3.73 7.92
N LEU A 490 -16.81 3.43 8.82
CA LEU A 490 -16.42 2.07 9.16
C LEU A 490 -17.57 1.32 9.86
N GLN A 491 -18.29 1.97 10.78
CA GLN A 491 -19.44 1.38 11.44
C GLN A 491 -20.56 1.06 10.46
N ARG A 492 -20.84 1.97 9.51
CA ARG A 492 -21.83 1.72 8.45
C ARG A 492 -21.42 0.53 7.59
N PHE A 493 -20.15 0.50 7.15
CA PHE A 493 -19.61 -0.63 6.39
C PHE A 493 -19.79 -1.95 7.13
N VAL A 494 -19.33 -2.01 8.39
CA VAL A 494 -19.45 -3.19 9.26
C VAL A 494 -20.89 -3.63 9.43
N HIS A 495 -21.81 -2.68 9.66
CA HIS A 495 -23.24 -2.99 9.78
C HIS A 495 -23.79 -3.63 8.51
N THR A 496 -23.43 -3.10 7.34
CA THR A 496 -23.85 -3.66 6.05
C THR A 496 -23.27 -5.05 5.81
N ILE A 497 -21.97 -5.27 6.04
CA ILE A 497 -21.34 -6.60 5.86
C ILE A 497 -22.00 -7.62 6.80
N LYS A 498 -22.20 -7.26 8.07
CA LYS A 498 -22.80 -8.16 9.06
C LYS A 498 -24.25 -8.52 8.69
N ALA A 499 -25.04 -7.56 8.20
CA ALA A 499 -26.41 -7.80 7.76
C ALA A 499 -26.51 -8.76 6.55
N ASN A 500 -25.47 -8.83 5.72
CA ASN A 500 -25.44 -9.64 4.49
C ASN A 500 -24.41 -10.80 4.53
N GLN A 501 -23.94 -11.16 5.73
CA GLN A 501 -22.81 -12.07 5.92
C GLN A 501 -23.03 -13.44 5.26
N ALA A 502 -24.20 -14.06 5.47
CA ALA A 502 -24.50 -15.39 4.94
C ALA A 502 -24.53 -15.40 3.39
N GLN A 503 -25.16 -14.39 2.78
CA GLN A 503 -25.17 -14.27 1.32
C GLN A 503 -23.75 -14.05 0.79
N LEU A 504 -22.99 -13.14 1.40
CA LEU A 504 -21.63 -12.83 0.99
C LEU A 504 -20.71 -14.06 1.08
N THR A 505 -20.78 -14.83 2.17
CA THR A 505 -20.00 -16.06 2.33
C THR A 505 -20.34 -17.09 1.25
N ALA A 506 -21.63 -17.28 0.94
CA ALA A 506 -22.05 -18.21 -0.11
C ALA A 506 -21.53 -17.78 -1.50
N PHE A 507 -21.67 -16.49 -1.82
CA PHE A 507 -21.21 -15.93 -3.10
C PHE A 507 -19.69 -16.04 -3.26
N LEU A 508 -18.92 -15.65 -2.25
CA LEU A 508 -17.47 -15.73 -2.32
C LEU A 508 -16.96 -17.17 -2.37
N THR A 509 -17.62 -18.09 -1.65
CA THR A 509 -17.28 -19.52 -1.73
C THR A 509 -17.55 -20.07 -3.13
N MET A 510 -18.63 -19.63 -3.80
CA MET A 510 -18.92 -19.98 -5.19
C MET A 510 -17.85 -19.44 -6.15
N LEU A 511 -17.46 -18.17 -6.01
CA LEU A 511 -16.38 -17.58 -6.81
C LEU A 511 -15.06 -18.34 -6.64
N LEU A 512 -14.69 -18.66 -5.40
CA LEU A 512 -13.43 -19.34 -5.09
C LEU A 512 -13.41 -20.81 -5.54
N LYS A 513 -14.55 -21.51 -5.53
CA LYS A 513 -14.64 -22.93 -5.97
C LYS A 513 -14.58 -23.11 -7.49
N ASN A 514 -14.99 -22.11 -8.26
CA ASN A 514 -15.06 -22.23 -9.72
C ASN A 514 -13.69 -22.11 -10.43
N SER A 515 -12.60 -21.82 -9.72
CA SER A 515 -11.27 -21.77 -10.36
C SER A 515 -10.58 -23.13 -10.36
N THR A 516 -10.54 -23.76 -11.52
CA THR A 516 -9.95 -25.09 -11.79
C THR A 516 -8.43 -25.10 -11.98
N MET A 517 -7.72 -24.00 -11.73
CA MET A 517 -6.28 -23.94 -12.00
C MET A 517 -5.46 -24.63 -10.90
N VAL A 518 -4.84 -25.75 -11.29
CA VAL A 518 -3.91 -26.55 -10.50
C VAL A 518 -2.54 -25.85 -10.46
N GLY A 519 -2.00 -25.57 -9.27
CA GLY A 519 -0.57 -25.27 -9.10
C GLY A 519 -0.18 -24.01 -8.31
N VAL A 520 -1.10 -23.07 -8.04
CA VAL A 520 -0.81 -21.90 -7.19
C VAL A 520 -1.90 -21.77 -6.12
N PRO A 521 -1.59 -21.93 -4.82
CA PRO A 521 -2.60 -21.79 -3.77
C PRO A 521 -3.16 -20.36 -3.77
N LYS A 522 -4.47 -20.21 -4.03
CA LYS A 522 -5.17 -18.93 -3.88
C LYS A 522 -5.09 -18.50 -2.41
N LYS A 523 -4.25 -17.51 -2.11
CA LYS A 523 -4.32 -16.75 -0.85
C LYS A 523 -5.68 -16.05 -0.76
N ARG A 524 -6.20 -15.83 0.45
CA ARG A 524 -7.48 -15.13 0.67
C ARG A 524 -7.50 -13.80 -0.09
N MET A 525 -8.66 -13.48 -0.68
CA MET A 525 -8.87 -12.19 -1.36
C MET A 525 -8.80 -11.08 -0.31
N VAL A 526 -8.11 -9.98 -0.63
CA VAL A 526 -7.92 -8.86 0.31
C VAL A 526 -8.86 -7.75 -0.08
N TRP A 527 -9.70 -7.33 0.87
CA TRP A 527 -10.63 -6.22 0.73
C TRP A 527 -10.10 -5.00 1.46
N ILE A 528 -9.92 -3.90 0.74
CA ILE A 528 -9.46 -2.62 1.28
C ILE A 528 -10.63 -1.67 1.34
N ILE A 529 -11.07 -1.33 2.56
CA ILE A 529 -12.11 -0.35 2.81
C ILE A 529 -11.59 1.02 2.39
N SER A 530 -12.31 1.69 1.48
CA SER A 530 -11.84 2.88 0.78
C SER A 530 -12.99 3.85 0.46
N ALA A 531 -12.70 4.90 -0.31
CA ALA A 531 -13.71 5.86 -0.76
C ALA A 531 -14.48 5.42 -2.02
N ARG A 532 -13.90 4.53 -2.85
CA ARG A 532 -14.44 4.16 -4.17
C ARG A 532 -14.05 2.75 -4.54
N PHE A 533 -14.82 2.14 -5.44
CA PHE A 533 -14.42 0.88 -6.04
C PHE A 533 -13.15 1.02 -6.88
N ASP A 534 -12.19 0.14 -6.62
CA ASP A 534 -11.08 -0.13 -7.53
C ASP A 534 -10.66 -1.60 -7.40
N THR A 535 -9.99 -2.10 -8.42
CA THR A 535 -9.46 -3.47 -8.42
C THR A 535 -8.02 -3.44 -8.88
N MET A 536 -7.14 -4.10 -8.13
CA MET A 536 -5.78 -4.37 -8.59
C MET A 536 -5.76 -5.70 -9.35
N PRO A 537 -4.88 -5.84 -10.35
CA PRO A 537 -4.68 -7.11 -11.05
C PRO A 537 -4.41 -8.28 -10.10
N SER A 538 -3.81 -8.03 -8.94
CA SER A 538 -3.49 -9.04 -7.93
C SER A 538 -4.69 -9.64 -7.17
N GLY A 539 -5.93 -9.21 -7.46
CA GLY A 539 -7.14 -9.65 -6.76
C GLY A 539 -7.43 -8.89 -5.46
N VAL A 540 -6.71 -7.79 -5.22
CA VAL A 540 -7.04 -6.86 -4.14
C VAL A 540 -8.18 -5.97 -4.59
N VAL A 541 -9.24 -5.92 -3.79
CA VAL A 541 -10.45 -5.17 -4.10
C VAL A 541 -10.56 -3.99 -3.15
N PHE A 542 -10.53 -2.79 -3.70
CA PHE A 542 -10.89 -1.59 -2.96
C PHE A 542 -12.41 -1.51 -2.92
N VAL A 543 -12.98 -1.74 -1.74
CA VAL A 543 -14.42 -1.72 -1.50
C VAL A 543 -14.75 -0.42 -0.78
N PRO A 544 -15.68 0.39 -1.28
CA PRO A 544 -16.07 1.61 -0.61
C PRO A 544 -16.86 1.33 0.66
N TRP A 545 -16.78 2.27 1.61
CA TRP A 545 -17.42 2.14 2.92
C TRP A 545 -18.96 2.12 2.88
N ASP A 546 -19.57 2.67 1.84
CA ASP A 546 -21.03 2.79 1.66
C ASP A 546 -21.64 1.72 0.74
N VAL A 547 -21.01 0.55 0.67
CA VAL A 547 -21.38 -0.54 -0.23
C VAL A 547 -22.82 -1.05 -0.11
N ASP A 548 -23.44 -1.45 -1.23
CA ASP A 548 -24.75 -2.09 -1.32
C ASP A 548 -24.67 -3.54 -1.87
N PHE A 549 -25.54 -4.41 -1.36
CA PHE A 549 -25.57 -5.85 -1.57
C PHE A 549 -26.77 -6.35 -2.41
N GLU A 550 -27.65 -5.46 -2.86
CA GLU A 550 -28.85 -5.85 -3.63
C GLU A 550 -28.53 -6.72 -4.87
N SER A 551 -27.39 -6.49 -5.52
CA SER A 551 -26.93 -7.30 -6.66
C SER A 551 -26.57 -8.75 -6.27
N ILE A 552 -25.85 -8.95 -5.17
CA ILE A 552 -25.49 -10.28 -4.67
C ILE A 552 -26.74 -11.07 -4.28
N LYS A 553 -27.74 -10.41 -3.66
CA LYS A 553 -29.02 -11.05 -3.32
C LYS A 553 -29.74 -11.59 -4.56
N LYS A 554 -29.76 -10.80 -5.65
CA LYS A 554 -30.43 -11.18 -6.92
C LYS A 554 -29.81 -12.38 -7.62
N ASN A 555 -28.52 -12.64 -7.44
CA ASN A 555 -27.83 -13.78 -8.06
C ASN A 555 -27.81 -15.04 -7.19
N LEU A 556 -27.95 -14.92 -5.87
CA LEU A 556 -27.99 -16.06 -4.95
C LEU A 556 -29.38 -16.59 -4.67
N LEU A 557 -30.41 -15.74 -4.78
CA LEU A 557 -31.78 -16.21 -4.82
C LEU A 557 -31.99 -16.75 -6.23
N PRO A 558 -32.10 -18.09 -6.42
CA PRO A 558 -32.48 -18.61 -7.71
C PRO A 558 -33.82 -17.96 -8.05
N ARG A 559 -33.99 -17.52 -9.29
CA ARG A 559 -35.31 -17.10 -9.79
C ARG A 559 -36.30 -18.21 -9.42
N GLY A 560 -37.21 -17.88 -8.50
CA GLY A 560 -38.38 -18.70 -8.22
C GLY A 560 -39.27 -18.79 -9.45
#